data_AF-A0A2G7T8M0-F1
#
_entry.id   AF-A0A2G7T8M0-F1
#
_cell.length_a   1.000
_cell.length_b   1.000
_cell.length_c   1.000
_cell.angle_alpha   90.00
_cell.angle_beta   90.00
_cell.angle_gamma   90.00
#
_symmetry.space_group_name_H-M   'P 1'
#
loop_
_entity.id
_entity.type
_entity.pdbx_description
1 polymer ?
#
loop_
_entity_poly.entity_id
_entity_poly.type
_entity_poly.pdbx_seq_one_letter_code
_entity_poly.pdbx_strand_id
1 'polypeptide(L)'
;MTYRDWEAEQQPVEIWPENFPAYKLWCKVGSQWRYTMSGPASLDYIPLQHELDRMGLSEEDYDALFSDIRVMESEALAAMREE
;
A
#
# COMPACT_ATOMS: atom_id res chain seq x y z
N MET A 1 9.87 24.98 -9.39
CA MET A 1 10.22 23.66 -8.86
C MET A 1 10.78 22.82 -10.01
N THR A 2 12.08 22.59 -10.03
CA THR A 2 12.71 21.63 -10.94
C THR A 2 12.73 20.23 -10.31
N TYR A 3 12.94 19.16 -11.10
CA TYR A 3 13.06 17.79 -10.58
C TYR A 3 14.14 17.66 -9.49
N ARG A 4 15.24 18.43 -9.63
CA ARG A 4 16.32 18.52 -8.64
C ARG A 4 15.89 19.18 -7.34
N ASP A 5 15.02 20.19 -7.41
CA ASP A 5 14.51 20.87 -6.22
C ASP A 5 13.56 19.92 -5.45
N TRP A 6 12.75 19.13 -6.18
CA TRP A 6 11.85 18.14 -5.57
C TRP A 6 12.60 16.98 -4.89
N GLU A 7 13.66 16.43 -5.51
CA GLU A 7 14.50 15.40 -4.87
C GLU A 7 15.24 15.93 -3.64
N ALA A 8 15.70 17.19 -3.65
CA ALA A 8 16.43 17.79 -2.53
C ALA A 8 15.56 18.02 -1.29
N GLU A 9 14.24 18.17 -1.47
CA GLU A 9 13.26 18.32 -0.39
C GLU A 9 12.83 16.98 0.22
N GLN A 10 13.03 15.87 -0.49
CA GLN A 10 12.63 14.53 -0.01
C GLN A 10 13.73 13.90 0.84
N GLN A 11 13.42 13.61 2.10
CA GLN A 11 14.29 12.75 2.91
C GLN A 11 14.01 11.29 2.56
N PRO A 12 15.04 10.50 2.17
CA PRO A 12 14.83 9.08 1.91
C PRO A 12 14.36 8.38 3.18
N VAL A 13 13.27 7.64 3.08
CA VAL A 13 12.72 6.83 4.18
C VAL A 13 13.22 5.41 4.03
N GLU A 14 13.91 4.91 5.06
CA GLU A 14 14.33 3.52 5.12
C GLU A 14 13.13 2.61 5.43
N ILE A 15 13.08 1.46 4.76
CA ILE A 15 12.08 0.42 5.00
C ILE A 15 12.77 -0.74 5.69
N TRP A 16 12.29 -1.12 6.87
CA TRP A 16 12.79 -2.30 7.58
C TRP A 16 12.62 -3.58 6.74
N PRO A 17 13.58 -4.52 6.77
CA PRO A 17 13.55 -5.72 5.92
C PRO A 17 12.26 -6.53 5.98
N GLU A 18 11.66 -6.64 7.16
CA GLU A 18 10.39 -7.33 7.41
C GLU A 18 9.19 -6.67 6.70
N ASN A 19 9.23 -5.35 6.49
CA ASN A 19 8.16 -4.59 5.84
C ASN A 19 8.34 -4.51 4.32
N PHE A 20 9.52 -4.90 3.81
CA PHE A 20 9.82 -4.79 2.39
C PHE A 20 8.89 -5.63 1.48
N PRO A 21 8.47 -6.85 1.86
CA PRO A 21 7.46 -7.60 1.11
C PRO A 21 6.12 -6.86 1.02
N ALA A 22 5.61 -6.34 2.14
CA ALA A 22 4.36 -5.56 2.19
C ALA A 22 4.46 -4.29 1.34
N TYR A 23 5.56 -3.55 1.44
CA TYR A 23 5.80 -2.37 0.61
C TYR A 23 5.79 -2.69 -0.89
N LYS A 24 6.47 -3.76 -1.32
CA LYS A 24 6.45 -4.18 -2.73
C LYS A 24 5.05 -4.56 -3.21
N LEU A 25 4.26 -5.21 -2.36
CA LEU A 25 2.87 -5.53 -2.67
C LEU A 25 2.04 -4.25 -2.78
N TRP A 26 2.21 -3.31 -1.84
CA TRP A 26 1.58 -1.99 -1.88
C TRP A 26 1.90 -1.21 -3.16
N CYS A 27 3.15 -1.21 -3.62
CA CYS A 27 3.51 -0.56 -4.89
C CYS A 27 2.73 -1.09 -6.10
N LYS A 28 2.24 -2.33 -6.06
CA LYS A 28 1.44 -2.92 -7.13
C LYS A 28 -0.05 -2.57 -7.02
N VAL A 29 -0.59 -2.54 -5.81
CA VAL A 29 -2.06 -2.48 -5.59
C VAL A 29 -2.55 -1.18 -4.94
N GLY A 30 -1.69 -0.40 -4.30
CA GLY A 30 -2.02 0.77 -3.48
C GLY A 30 -2.61 1.97 -4.23
N SER A 31 -2.60 1.93 -5.57
CA SER A 31 -3.26 2.93 -6.43
C SER A 31 -4.70 2.55 -6.81
N GLN A 32 -5.14 1.34 -6.47
CA GLN A 32 -6.39 0.77 -6.96
C GLN A 32 -7.49 0.90 -5.89
N TRP A 33 -8.16 2.05 -5.88
CA TRP A 33 -9.18 2.39 -4.89
C TRP A 33 -10.60 2.19 -5.43
N ARG A 34 -11.48 1.70 -4.57
CA ARG A 34 -12.93 1.75 -4.73
C ARG A 34 -13.46 3.07 -4.17
N TYR A 35 -14.28 3.75 -4.95
CA TYR A 35 -14.83 5.06 -4.63
C TYR A 35 -16.33 4.99 -4.35
N THR A 36 -16.78 5.84 -3.44
CA THR A 36 -18.20 6.14 -3.21
C THR A 36 -18.46 7.61 -3.55
N MET A 37 -19.70 8.07 -3.39
CA MET A 37 -20.03 9.50 -3.52
C MET A 37 -19.28 10.38 -2.52
N SER A 38 -18.72 9.80 -1.45
CA SER A 38 -17.95 10.50 -0.42
C SER A 38 -16.43 10.33 -0.55
N GLY A 39 -15.93 9.84 -1.69
CA GLY A 39 -14.49 9.66 -1.94
C GLY A 39 -14.00 8.21 -1.83
N PRO A 40 -12.67 7.99 -1.67
CA PRO A 40 -12.08 6.65 -1.53
C PRO A 40 -12.64 5.95 -0.29
N ALA A 41 -13.09 4.69 -0.46
CA ALA A 41 -13.68 3.91 0.62
C ALA A 41 -12.80 2.73 1.06
N SER A 42 -12.18 2.04 0.09
CA SER A 42 -11.26 0.92 0.34
C SER A 42 -10.38 0.70 -0.88
N LEU A 43 -9.27 -0.02 -0.72
CA LEU A 43 -8.58 -0.66 -1.81
C LEU A 43 -9.48 -1.72 -2.47
N ASP A 44 -9.23 -1.98 -3.75
CA ASP A 44 -9.81 -3.14 -4.41
C ASP A 44 -9.05 -4.40 -3.98
N TYR A 45 -9.75 -5.28 -3.28
CA TYR A 45 -9.15 -6.51 -2.78
C TYR A 45 -9.01 -7.59 -3.84
N ILE A 46 -9.67 -7.46 -5.00
CA ILE A 46 -9.52 -8.44 -6.10
C ILE A 46 -8.06 -8.46 -6.63
N PRO A 47 -7.45 -7.32 -7.03
CA PRO A 47 -6.04 -7.25 -7.37
C PRO A 47 -5.10 -7.70 -6.25
N LEU A 48 -5.41 -7.33 -4.99
CA LEU A 48 -4.62 -7.70 -3.82
C LEU A 48 -4.57 -9.23 -3.64
N GLN A 49 -5.74 -9.87 -3.61
CA GLN A 49 -5.85 -11.32 -3.48
C GLN A 49 -5.18 -12.03 -4.66
N HIS A 50 -5.39 -11.55 -5.89
CA HIS A 50 -4.71 -12.10 -7.06
C HIS A 50 -3.17 -12.03 -6.94
N GLU A 51 -2.60 -10.92 -6.48
CA GLU A 51 -1.15 -10.82 -6.30
C GLU A 51 -0.64 -11.71 -5.15
N LEU A 52 -1.37 -11.82 -4.04
CA LEU A 52 -1.04 -12.71 -2.94
C LEU A 52 -1.07 -14.19 -3.34
N ASP A 53 -2.11 -14.61 -4.08
CA ASP A 53 -2.24 -15.99 -4.59
C ASP A 53 -1.06 -16.37 -5.50
N ARG A 54 -0.56 -15.40 -6.28
CA ARG A 54 0.60 -15.60 -7.16
C ARG A 54 1.93 -15.72 -6.43
N MET A 55 2.00 -15.33 -5.16
CA MET A 55 3.25 -15.41 -4.39
C MET A 55 3.54 -16.82 -3.86
N GLY A 56 2.56 -17.74 -3.87
CA GLY A 56 2.75 -19.13 -3.44
C GLY A 56 3.16 -19.25 -1.97
N LEU A 57 2.56 -18.42 -1.12
CA LEU A 57 2.87 -18.29 0.31
C LEU A 57 2.29 -19.42 1.16
N SER A 58 2.80 -19.55 2.37
CA SER A 58 2.09 -20.27 3.43
C SER A 58 0.82 -19.51 3.83
N GLU A 59 -0.15 -20.18 4.46
CA GLU A 59 -1.36 -19.53 4.97
C GLU A 59 -1.01 -18.42 5.98
N GLU A 60 -0.01 -18.65 6.85
CA GLU A 60 0.46 -17.68 7.83
C GLU A 60 1.07 -16.43 7.17
N ASP A 61 1.95 -16.61 6.18
CA ASP A 61 2.57 -15.50 5.46
C ASP A 61 1.56 -14.73 4.61
N TYR A 62 0.57 -15.44 4.04
CA TYR A 62 -0.54 -14.81 3.32
C TYR A 62 -1.34 -13.90 4.25
N ASP A 63 -1.75 -14.41 5.41
CA ASP A 63 -2.55 -13.66 6.37
C ASP A 63 -1.76 -12.48 6.97
N ALA A 64 -0.47 -12.66 7.22
CA ALA A 64 0.42 -11.60 7.68
C ALA A 64 0.51 -10.46 6.65
N LEU A 65 0.82 -10.77 5.39
CA LEU A 65 0.91 -9.75 4.34
C LEU A 65 -0.42 -9.07 4.04
N PHE A 66 -1.52 -9.83 4.07
CA PHE A 66 -2.85 -9.25 3.92
C PHE A 66 -3.14 -8.27 5.06
N SER A 67 -2.78 -8.62 6.30
CA SER A 67 -2.91 -7.75 7.46
C SER A 67 -2.08 -6.48 7.33
N ASP A 68 -0.82 -6.58 6.88
CA ASP A 68 0.05 -5.42 6.68
C ASP A 68 -0.53 -4.44 5.66
N ILE A 69 -1.07 -4.93 4.55
CA ILE A 69 -1.73 -4.08 3.54
C ILE A 69 -2.95 -3.37 4.12
N ARG A 70 -3.73 -4.01 5.00
CA ARG A 70 -4.87 -3.35 5.65
C ARG A 70 -4.44 -2.24 6.61
N VAL A 71 -3.29 -2.37 7.27
CA VAL A 71 -2.72 -1.28 8.07
C VAL A 71 -2.36 -0.10 7.15
N MET A 72 -1.65 -0.37 6.05
CA MET A 72 -1.31 0.68 5.07
C MET A 72 -2.54 1.35 4.44
N GLU A 73 -3.60 0.57 4.15
CA GLU A 73 -4.89 1.08 3.65
C GLU A 73 -5.53 2.04 4.64
N SER A 74 -5.57 1.67 5.92
CA SER A 74 -6.14 2.49 7.00
C SER A 74 -5.44 3.85 7.09
N GLU A 75 -4.11 3.85 7.10
CA GLU A 75 -3.31 5.07 7.19
C GLU A 75 -3.44 5.92 5.93
N ALA A 76 -3.45 5.30 4.74
CA ALA A 76 -3.69 6.03 3.49
C ALA A 76 -5.08 6.68 3.47
N LEU A 77 -6.12 5.97 3.92
CA LEU A 77 -7.46 6.53 4.05
C LEU A 77 -7.53 7.66 5.07
N ALA A 78 -6.79 7.58 6.18
CA ALA A 78 -6.69 8.66 7.16
C ALA A 78 -6.06 9.91 6.53
N ALA A 79 -4.90 9.75 5.88
CA ALA A 79 -4.21 10.84 5.18
C ALA A 79 -5.09 11.49 4.09
N MET A 80 -5.76 10.68 3.27
CA MET A 80 -6.67 11.18 2.21
C MET A 80 -7.90 11.92 2.74
N ARG A 81 -8.27 11.73 4.01
CA ARG A 81 -9.38 12.45 4.66
C ARG A 81 -8.94 13.74 5.36
N GLU A 82 -7.65 13.86 5.65
CA GLU A 82 -7.06 15.04 6.28
C GLU A 82 -6.73 16.14 5.25
N GLU A 83 -6.63 15.78 3.96
CA GLU A 83 -6.51 16.69 2.80
C GLU A 83 -7.86 17.28 2.35
#